data_AF-A0A2E3V2X5-F1
#
_entry.id   AF-A0A2E3V2X5-F1
#
_cell.length_a   1.000
_cell.length_b   1.000
_cell.length_c   1.000
_cell.angle_alpha   90.00
_cell.angle_beta   90.00
_cell.angle_gamma   90.00
#
_symmetry.space_group_name_H-M   'P 1'
#
loop_
_entity.id
_entity.type
_entity.pdbx_description
1 polymer ?
#
loop_
_entity_poly.entity_id
_entity_poly.type
_entity_poly.pdbx_seq_one_letter_code
_entity_poly.pdbx_strand_id
1 'polypeptide(L)'
;MINVIMKGFNRIPNATEFDINVKKTPFGDITELRDEVRTILTEVVEMERLPVVTFSAGGIATPADAALMMNHGMDGVFVGSGIFKSSDPKTTAEAIVLATHRYQDPDSVAEASRMIGEPMPGLEIETLDVRMEQRGW
;
A
#
# COMPACT_ATOMS: atom_id res chain seq x y z
N MET A 1 15.15 16.59 -6.51
CA MET A 1 14.13 15.51 -6.44
C MET A 1 13.86 14.90 -7.82
N ILE A 2 13.38 15.65 -8.81
CA ILE A 2 13.08 15.12 -10.16
C ILE A 2 14.27 14.38 -10.80
N ASN A 3 15.48 14.95 -10.75
CA ASN A 3 16.68 14.28 -11.28
C ASN A 3 16.97 12.92 -10.62
N VAL A 4 16.57 12.73 -9.35
CA VAL A 4 16.74 11.45 -8.64
C VAL A 4 15.74 10.42 -9.16
N ILE A 5 14.47 10.80 -9.31
CA ILE A 5 13.42 9.93 -9.88
C ILE A 5 13.78 9.54 -11.32
N MET A 6 14.25 10.50 -12.12
CA MET A 6 14.65 10.27 -13.52
C MET A 6 15.86 9.34 -13.69
N LYS A 7 16.61 9.02 -12.62
CA LYS A 7 17.67 8.00 -12.70
C LYS A 7 17.11 6.61 -13.00
N GLY A 8 15.92 6.28 -12.50
CA GLY A 8 15.28 4.98 -12.76
C GLY A 8 15.01 4.77 -14.25
N PHE A 9 14.50 5.81 -14.92
CA PHE A 9 14.23 5.79 -16.36
C PHE A 9 15.49 5.89 -17.23
N ASN A 10 16.63 6.28 -16.63
CA ASN A 10 17.94 6.32 -17.28
C ASN A 10 18.88 5.22 -16.74
N ARG A 11 18.34 4.12 -16.19
CA ARG A 11 19.18 3.07 -15.60
C ARG A 11 20.09 2.41 -16.62
N ILE A 12 19.60 2.13 -17.83
CA ILE A 12 20.36 1.44 -18.88
C ILE A 12 21.61 2.24 -19.27
N PRO A 13 21.52 3.52 -19.71
CA PRO A 13 22.70 4.34 -20.01
C PRO A 13 23.74 4.40 -18.89
N ASN A 14 23.28 4.43 -17.63
CA ASN A 14 24.16 4.53 -16.47
C ASN A 14 24.81 3.20 -16.06
N ALA A 15 24.30 2.07 -16.54
CA ALA A 15 24.74 0.73 -16.13
C ALA A 15 25.50 -0.03 -17.22
N THR A 16 25.72 0.61 -18.38
CA THR A 16 26.30 -0.01 -19.58
C THR A 16 27.53 0.75 -20.04
N GLU A 17 28.49 0.04 -20.62
CA GLU A 17 29.68 0.64 -21.26
C GLU A 17 29.35 1.17 -22.67
N PHE A 18 28.17 0.84 -23.21
CA PHE A 18 27.71 1.31 -24.51
C PHE A 18 27.15 2.73 -24.43
N ASP A 19 27.43 3.55 -25.44
CA ASP A 19 26.87 4.92 -25.58
C ASP A 19 25.39 4.86 -26.01
N ILE A 20 24.52 4.53 -25.06
CA ILE A 20 23.07 4.40 -25.26
C ILE A 20 22.39 5.68 -24.80
N ASN A 21 21.63 6.32 -25.70
CA ASN A 21 20.80 7.46 -25.38
C ASN A 21 19.30 7.10 -25.42
N VAL A 22 18.65 7.11 -24.26
CA VAL A 22 17.22 6.81 -24.14
C VAL A 22 16.41 8.05 -24.52
N LYS A 23 15.80 8.03 -25.70
CA LYS A 23 14.92 9.11 -26.17
C LYS A 23 13.44 8.82 -25.91
N LYS A 24 13.03 7.56 -26.03
CA LYS A 24 11.64 7.12 -25.83
C LYS A 24 11.57 6.05 -24.75
N THR A 25 10.48 6.09 -24.01
CA THR A 25 10.10 5.11 -22.98
C THR A 25 8.71 4.55 -23.32
N PRO A 26 8.25 3.48 -22.64
CA PRO A 26 6.86 3.05 -22.73
C PRO A 26 5.83 4.13 -22.36
N PHE A 27 6.27 5.21 -21.72
CA PHE A 27 5.44 6.32 -21.24
C PHE A 27 5.59 7.60 -22.08
N GLY A 28 6.30 7.56 -23.22
CA GLY A 28 6.50 8.74 -24.09
C GLY A 28 7.96 9.16 -24.23
N ASP A 29 8.20 10.36 -24.77
CA ASP A 29 9.56 10.93 -24.88
C ASP A 29 10.15 11.22 -23.50
N ILE A 30 11.47 11.15 -23.36
CA ILE A 30 12.15 11.38 -22.08
C ILE A 30 11.91 12.80 -21.52
N THR A 31 11.66 13.77 -22.40
CA THR A 31 11.34 15.15 -22.04
C THR A 31 9.91 15.24 -21.51
N GLU A 32 8.94 14.65 -22.21
CA GLU A 32 7.53 14.59 -21.81
C GLU A 32 7.39 13.86 -20.47
N LEU A 33 8.02 12.70 -20.33
CA LEU A 33 8.05 11.93 -19.08
C LEU A 33 8.61 12.75 -17.91
N ARG A 34 9.66 13.54 -18.15
CA ARG A 34 10.24 14.41 -17.11
C ARG A 34 9.24 15.47 -16.65
N ASP A 35 8.48 16.04 -17.57
CA ASP A 35 7.47 17.06 -17.27
C ASP A 35 6.24 16.44 -16.57
N GLU A 36 5.84 15.22 -16.94
CA GLU A 36 4.81 14.46 -16.21
C GLU A 36 5.25 14.13 -14.78
N VAL A 37 6.47 13.61 -14.60
CA VAL A 37 7.04 13.34 -13.27
C VAL A 37 7.11 14.61 -12.44
N ARG A 38 7.45 15.76 -13.05
CA ARG A 38 7.41 17.06 -12.35
C ARG A 38 5.98 17.37 -11.90
N THR A 39 5.01 17.25 -12.80
CA THR A 39 3.60 17.55 -12.52
C THR A 39 3.07 16.72 -11.36
N ILE A 40 3.24 15.39 -11.42
CA ILE A 40 2.79 14.48 -10.35
C ILE A 40 3.50 14.79 -9.03
N LEU A 41 4.81 15.09 -9.06
CA LEU A 41 5.54 15.43 -7.85
C LEU A 41 5.03 16.73 -7.22
N THR A 42 4.72 17.74 -8.02
CA THR A 42 4.12 18.99 -7.55
C THR A 42 2.76 18.70 -6.92
N GLU A 43 1.91 17.91 -7.58
CA GLU A 43 0.59 17.54 -7.07
C GLU A 43 0.68 16.79 -5.73
N VAL A 44 1.61 15.83 -5.58
CA VAL A 44 1.86 15.14 -4.31
C VAL A 44 2.26 16.11 -3.20
N VAL A 45 3.10 17.11 -3.50
CA VAL A 45 3.53 18.11 -2.52
C VAL A 45 2.37 19.03 -2.13
N GLU A 46 1.56 19.46 -3.10
CA GLU A 46 0.41 20.34 -2.85
C GLU A 46 -0.72 19.63 -2.10
N MET A 47 -0.96 18.35 -2.38
CA MET A 47 -1.98 17.54 -1.72
C MET A 47 -1.53 16.95 -0.38
N GLU A 48 -0.21 16.91 -0.13
CA GLU A 48 0.42 16.19 1.01
C GLU A 48 0.05 14.69 1.07
N ARG A 49 -0.30 14.10 -0.08
CA ARG A 49 -0.65 12.69 -0.26
C ARG A 49 -0.51 12.28 -1.72
N LEU A 50 -0.67 10.99 -2.02
CA LEU A 50 -0.71 10.53 -3.41
C LEU A 50 -2.01 10.98 -4.09
N PRO A 51 -1.98 11.36 -5.39
CA PRO A 51 -3.15 11.79 -6.17
C PRO A 51 -4.01 10.59 -6.63
N VAL A 52 -4.06 9.54 -5.82
CA VAL A 52 -4.83 8.32 -6.06
C VAL A 52 -5.38 7.79 -4.74
N VAL A 53 -6.41 6.96 -4.85
CA VAL A 53 -6.93 6.21 -3.70
C VAL A 53 -5.82 5.30 -3.17
N THR A 54 -5.53 5.42 -1.87
CA THR A 54 -4.43 4.74 -1.18
C THR A 54 -5.00 3.79 -0.14
N PHE A 55 -4.95 2.49 -0.40
CA PHE A 55 -5.42 1.45 0.51
C PHE A 55 -4.25 0.78 1.24
N SER A 56 -4.47 0.38 2.50
CA SER A 56 -3.56 -0.53 3.21
C SER A 56 -3.86 -1.98 2.86
N ALA A 57 -2.83 -2.80 2.68
CA ALA A 57 -2.99 -4.21 2.32
C ALA A 57 -1.91 -5.08 2.98
N GLY A 58 -2.31 -6.29 3.38
CA GLY A 58 -1.42 -7.29 3.97
C GLY A 58 -1.32 -7.17 5.50
N GLY A 59 -1.37 -8.31 6.19
CA GLY A 59 -1.20 -8.38 7.65
C GLY A 59 -2.40 -7.96 8.49
N ILE A 60 -3.46 -7.38 7.91
CA ILE A 60 -4.69 -7.01 8.63
C ILE A 60 -5.43 -8.29 9.03
N ALA A 61 -5.50 -8.57 10.33
CA ALA A 61 -6.12 -9.77 10.88
C ALA A 61 -7.26 -9.46 11.85
N THR A 62 -7.30 -8.25 12.41
CA THR A 62 -8.28 -7.85 13.41
C THR A 62 -9.01 -6.55 13.03
N PRO A 63 -10.20 -6.30 13.62
CA PRO A 63 -10.89 -5.02 13.49
C PRO A 63 -10.04 -3.83 13.97
N ALA A 64 -9.21 -4.03 14.99
CA ALA A 64 -8.30 -3.00 15.49
C ALA A 64 -7.22 -2.62 14.45
N ASP A 65 -6.66 -3.60 13.73
CA ASP A 65 -5.71 -3.34 12.64
C ASP A 65 -6.35 -2.49 11.55
N ALA A 66 -7.58 -2.83 11.16
CA ALA A 66 -8.31 -2.08 10.14
C ALA A 66 -8.57 -0.63 10.57
N ALA A 67 -9.06 -0.43 11.80
CA ALA A 67 -9.28 0.90 12.36
C ALA A 67 -7.97 1.71 12.50
N LEU A 68 -6.87 1.06 12.86
CA LEU A 68 -5.55 1.69 12.93
C LEU A 68 -5.12 2.22 11.56
N MET A 69 -5.30 1.44 10.49
CA MET A 69 -4.95 1.87 9.14
C MET A 69 -5.79 3.07 8.69
N MET A 70 -7.09 3.08 9.00
CA MET A 70 -7.94 4.23 8.70
C MET A 70 -7.51 5.48 9.49
N ASN A 71 -7.12 5.34 10.76
CA ASN A 71 -6.56 6.44 11.57
C ASN A 71 -5.24 7.00 11.02
N HIS A 72 -4.49 6.22 10.24
CA HIS A 72 -3.29 6.68 9.53
C HIS A 72 -3.58 7.43 8.21
N GLY A 73 -4.85 7.72 7.91
CA GLY A 73 -5.25 8.52 6.74
C GLY A 73 -5.39 7.72 5.45
N MET A 74 -5.49 6.38 5.56
CA MET A 74 -5.73 5.51 4.41
C MET A 74 -7.19 5.61 3.96
N ASP A 75 -7.42 5.46 2.65
CA ASP A 75 -8.78 5.55 2.10
C ASP A 75 -9.56 4.22 2.22
N GLY A 76 -8.89 3.15 2.63
CA GLY A 76 -9.47 1.83 2.80
C GLY A 76 -8.45 0.74 3.11
N VAL A 77 -8.96 -0.47 3.27
CA VAL A 77 -8.16 -1.67 3.59
C VAL A 77 -8.49 -2.83 2.66
N PHE A 78 -7.48 -3.62 2.32
CA PHE A 78 -7.61 -4.91 1.64
C PHE A 78 -7.30 -6.05 2.60
N VAL A 79 -8.29 -6.92 2.81
CA VAL A 79 -8.18 -8.07 3.71
C VAL A 79 -8.51 -9.35 2.97
N GLY A 80 -7.54 -10.27 2.92
CA GLY A 80 -7.72 -11.61 2.36
C GLY A 80 -7.62 -12.67 3.45
N SER A 81 -6.39 -13.08 3.75
CA SER A 81 -6.12 -14.16 4.70
C SER A 81 -6.61 -13.87 6.12
N GLY A 82 -6.61 -12.61 6.57
CA GLY A 82 -7.14 -12.23 7.89
C GLY A 82 -8.61 -12.63 8.09
N ILE A 83 -9.40 -12.61 7.02
CA ILE A 83 -10.80 -13.08 7.04
C ILE A 83 -10.84 -14.60 6.87
N PHE A 84 -10.30 -15.13 5.76
CA PHE A 84 -10.51 -16.53 5.38
C PHE A 84 -9.73 -17.55 6.19
N LYS A 85 -8.72 -17.13 6.97
CA LYS A 85 -7.97 -18.00 7.89
C LYS A 85 -8.34 -17.76 9.37
N SER A 86 -9.35 -16.94 9.65
CA SER A 86 -9.93 -16.82 11.00
C SER A 86 -10.80 -18.04 11.33
N SER A 87 -11.14 -18.21 12.61
CA SER A 87 -12.05 -19.27 13.04
C SER A 87 -13.49 -19.08 12.56
N ASP A 88 -13.92 -17.85 12.31
CA ASP A 88 -15.25 -17.50 11.75
C ASP A 88 -15.10 -16.38 10.70
N PRO A 89 -14.93 -16.74 9.41
CA PRO A 89 -14.73 -15.77 8.35
C PRO A 89 -15.88 -14.80 8.14
N LYS A 90 -17.13 -15.23 8.34
CA LYS A 90 -18.30 -14.37 8.11
C LYS A 90 -18.33 -13.26 9.16
N THR A 91 -18.25 -13.63 10.43
CA THR A 91 -18.27 -12.68 11.55
C THR A 91 -17.04 -11.78 11.51
N THR A 92 -15.86 -12.31 11.14
CA THR A 92 -14.64 -11.52 10.97
C THR A 92 -14.77 -10.48 9.86
N ALA A 93 -15.38 -10.84 8.72
CA ALA A 93 -15.63 -9.89 7.64
C ALA A 93 -16.57 -8.75 8.08
N GLU A 94 -17.68 -9.09 8.75
CA GLU A 94 -18.63 -8.10 9.28
C GLU A 94 -17.97 -7.16 10.30
N ALA A 95 -17.16 -7.71 11.21
CA ALA A 95 -16.42 -6.95 12.20
C ALA A 95 -15.37 -6.00 11.59
N ILE A 96 -14.61 -6.47 10.58
CA ILE A 96 -13.64 -5.64 9.88
C ILE A 96 -14.33 -4.49 9.13
N VAL A 97 -15.47 -4.76 8.47
CA VAL A 97 -16.25 -3.70 7.80
C VAL A 97 -16.77 -2.69 8.81
N LEU A 98 -17.31 -3.14 9.95
CA LEU A 98 -17.79 -2.26 11.02
C LEU A 98 -16.68 -1.36 11.55
N ALA A 99 -15.52 -1.93 11.90
CA ALA A 99 -14.40 -1.16 12.41
C ALA A 99 -13.77 -0.22 11.37
N THR A 100 -13.74 -0.61 10.10
CA THR A 100 -13.28 0.26 9.00
C THR A 100 -14.21 1.45 8.83
N HIS A 101 -15.53 1.23 8.89
CA HIS A 101 -16.53 2.28 8.74
C HIS A 101 -16.59 3.23 9.95
N ARG A 102 -16.44 2.67 11.16
CA ARG A 102 -16.59 3.38 12.45
C ARG A 102 -15.26 3.56 13.18
N TYR A 103 -14.14 3.67 12.46
CA TYR A 103 -12.79 3.66 13.03
C TYR A 103 -12.50 4.77 14.05
N GLN A 104 -13.27 5.86 14.02
CA GLN A 104 -13.17 6.99 14.96
C GLN A 104 -14.05 6.83 16.21
N ASP A 105 -14.91 5.80 16.24
CA ASP A 105 -15.79 5.49 17.36
C ASP A 105 -15.19 4.29 18.15
N PRO A 106 -14.51 4.55 19.27
CA PRO A 106 -13.80 3.51 20.02
C PRO A 106 -14.75 2.43 20.55
N ASP A 107 -16.01 2.76 20.85
CA ASP A 107 -17.00 1.79 21.32
C ASP A 107 -17.41 0.84 20.20
N SER A 108 -17.60 1.36 18.98
CA SER A 108 -17.86 0.53 17.78
C SER A 108 -16.68 -0.39 17.45
N VAL A 109 -15.44 0.10 17.56
CA VAL A 109 -14.24 -0.71 17.31
C VAL A 109 -14.08 -1.79 18.38
N ALA A 110 -14.34 -1.46 19.64
CA ALA A 110 -14.32 -2.43 20.74
C ALA A 110 -15.40 -3.50 20.55
N GLU A 111 -16.59 -3.13 20.08
CA GLU A 111 -17.66 -4.08 19.76
C GLU A 111 -17.28 -5.00 18.61
N ALA A 112 -16.78 -4.44 17.49
CA ALA A 112 -16.28 -5.22 16.37
C ALA A 112 -15.20 -6.22 16.83
N SER A 113 -14.30 -5.80 17.73
CA SER A 113 -13.24 -6.65 18.25
C SER A 113 -13.75 -7.79 19.14
N ARG A 114 -14.91 -7.62 19.79
CA ARG A 114 -15.57 -8.68 20.57
C ARG A 114 -16.34 -9.68 19.70
N MET A 115 -16.72 -9.30 18.49
CA MET A 115 -17.46 -10.18 17.58
C MET A 115 -16.61 -11.35 17.10
N ILE A 116 -15.31 -11.14 16.90
CA ILE A 116 -14.44 -12.14 16.25
C ILE A 116 -14.01 -13.26 17.20
N GLY A 117 -13.81 -14.45 16.64
CA GLY A 117 -13.12 -15.55 17.33
C GLY A 117 -11.60 -15.44 17.19
N GLU A 118 -10.93 -16.58 17.07
CA GLU A 118 -9.48 -16.62 16.89
C GLU A 118 -9.09 -16.01 15.52
N PRO A 119 -8.27 -14.95 15.49
CA PRO A 119 -7.81 -14.34 14.26
C PRO A 119 -6.77 -15.24 13.57
N MET A 120 -6.42 -14.88 12.33
CA MET A 120 -5.31 -15.54 11.63
C MET A 120 -4.01 -15.40 12.45
N PRO A 121 -3.27 -16.49 12.70
CA PRO A 121 -1.96 -16.41 13.35
C PRO A 121 -0.95 -15.70 12.45
N GLY A 122 -0.16 -14.82 13.06
CA GLY A 122 0.95 -14.14 12.40
C GLY A 122 2.14 -15.07 12.14
N LEU A 123 2.99 -14.70 11.20
CA LEU A 123 4.31 -15.28 10.99
C LEU A 123 5.36 -14.22 11.28
N GLU A 124 6.43 -14.60 11.99
CA GLU A 124 7.55 -13.70 12.27
C GLU A 124 8.29 -13.35 10.98
N ILE A 125 8.69 -12.08 10.83
CA ILE A 125 9.31 -11.58 9.59
C ILE A 125 10.58 -12.36 9.23
N GLU A 126 11.35 -12.79 10.22
CA GLU A 126 12.57 -13.58 10.04
C GLU A 126 12.30 -14.97 9.46
N THR A 127 11.08 -15.49 9.66
CA THR A 127 10.64 -16.82 9.20
C THR A 127 9.91 -16.79 7.86
N LEU A 128 9.75 -15.62 7.25
CA LEU A 128 9.09 -15.50 5.95
C LEU A 128 9.99 -15.99 4.82
N ASP A 129 9.48 -16.92 4.01
CA ASP A 129 10.17 -17.42 2.82
C ASP A 129 10.42 -16.31 1.77
N VAL A 130 9.54 -15.32 1.71
CA VAL A 130 9.62 -14.20 0.74
C VAL A 130 9.22 -12.89 1.40
N ARG A 131 10.14 -11.93 1.43
CA ARG A 131 9.92 -10.57 1.99
C ARG A 131 9.36 -9.60 0.95
N MET A 132 8.70 -8.55 1.42
CA MET A 132 8.12 -7.52 0.53
C MET A 132 9.16 -6.87 -0.37
N GLU A 133 10.36 -6.58 0.14
CA GLU A 133 11.47 -5.99 -0.63
C GLU A 133 11.98 -6.88 -1.77
N GLN A 134 11.71 -8.19 -1.70
CA GLN A 134 12.08 -9.17 -2.73
C GLN A 134 10.96 -9.36 -3.77
N ARG A 135 9.80 -8.73 -3.56
CA ARG A 135 8.65 -8.77 -4.47
C ARG A 135 8.64 -7.50 -5.32
N GLY A 136 8.36 -7.64 -6.61
CA GLY A 136 8.41 -6.52 -7.56
C GLY A 136 9.62 -6.61 -8.49
N TRP A 137 9.83 -5.57 -9.30
CA TRP A 137 10.83 -5.52 -10.37
C TRP A 137 11.87 -4.43 -10.09
#